data_AF-A0A091NRB2-F1
#
_entry.id   AF-A0A091NRB2-F1
#
_cell.length_a   1.000
_cell.length_b   1.000
_cell.length_c   1.000
_cell.angle_alpha   90.00
_cell.angle_beta   90.00
_cell.angle_gamma   90.00
#
_symmetry.space_group_name_H-M   'P 1'
#
loop_
_entity.id
_entity.type
_entity.pdbx_description
1 polymer ?
#
loop_
_entity_poly.entity_id
_entity_poly.type
_entity_poly.pdbx_seq_one_letter_code
_entity_poly.pdbx_strand_id
1 'polypeptide(L)'
;PNGTLTNGTRWPVFTSTGQKYLTLNTETSEILTKLRAQQCRFWNTFFPKVLEMTGNIDEAEREWKAGFHRWNNYMSDWKNQFNDYTSKKERCAG
;
A
#
# COMPACT_ATOMS: atom_id res chain seq x y z
N PRO A 1 -15.44 -8.37 -54.50
CA PRO A 1 -15.82 -9.36 -53.46
C PRO A 1 -16.70 -8.70 -52.39
N ASN A 2 -17.99 -8.56 -52.69
CA ASN A 2 -18.99 -8.03 -51.77
C ASN A 2 -19.49 -9.16 -50.89
N GLY A 3 -18.97 -9.25 -49.67
CA GLY A 3 -19.54 -10.10 -48.62
C GLY A 3 -20.79 -9.43 -48.08
N THR A 4 -21.93 -10.10 -48.20
CA THR A 4 -23.19 -9.69 -47.58
C THR A 4 -23.00 -9.62 -46.06
N LEU A 5 -23.29 -8.45 -45.47
CA LEU A 5 -23.20 -8.24 -44.01
C LEU A 5 -24.32 -9.03 -43.33
N THR A 6 -24.06 -10.29 -43.02
CA THR A 6 -24.95 -11.19 -42.29
C THR A 6 -25.16 -10.66 -40.87
N ASN A 7 -26.36 -10.14 -40.56
CA ASN A 7 -26.99 -10.02 -39.22
C ASN A 7 -26.06 -10.09 -37.98
N GLY A 8 -24.96 -9.33 -37.97
CA GLY A 8 -23.95 -9.37 -36.92
C GLY A 8 -24.21 -8.26 -35.91
N THR A 9 -24.08 -8.56 -34.62
CA THR A 9 -24.12 -7.55 -33.56
C THR A 9 -23.10 -6.44 -33.85
N ARG A 10 -23.58 -5.21 -34.05
CA ARG A 10 -22.71 -4.06 -34.35
C ARG A 10 -21.77 -3.78 -33.18
N TRP A 11 -20.48 -3.64 -33.47
CA TRP A 11 -19.49 -3.29 -32.46
C TRP A 11 -19.81 -1.92 -31.82
N PRO A 12 -19.94 -1.84 -30.48
CA PRO A 12 -20.28 -0.59 -29.81
C PRO A 12 -19.07 0.34 -29.72
N VAL A 13 -19.31 1.64 -29.90
CA VAL A 13 -18.29 2.66 -29.61
C VAL A 13 -18.07 2.72 -28.09
N PHE A 14 -16.82 2.65 -27.66
CA PHE A 14 -16.47 2.84 -26.26
C PHE A 14 -16.61 4.33 -25.88
N THR A 15 -17.36 4.61 -24.82
CA THR A 15 -17.50 5.97 -24.26
C THR A 15 -17.13 5.97 -22.78
N SER A 16 -16.65 7.10 -22.26
CA SER A 16 -16.25 7.21 -20.84
C SER A 16 -17.41 6.88 -19.87
N THR A 17 -18.64 7.25 -20.23
CA THR A 17 -19.84 7.00 -19.43
C THR A 17 -20.37 5.57 -19.60
N GLY A 18 -20.40 5.08 -20.84
CA GLY A 18 -21.03 3.79 -21.17
C GLY A 18 -20.10 2.60 -21.02
N GLN A 19 -18.81 2.77 -21.33
CA GLN A 19 -17.75 1.77 -21.24
C GLN A 19 -18.16 0.39 -21.77
N LYS A 20 -18.89 0.40 -22.88
CA LYS A 20 -19.42 -0.80 -23.54
C LYS A 20 -18.29 -1.55 -24.24
N TYR A 21 -18.33 -2.86 -24.18
CA TYR A 21 -17.43 -3.75 -24.91
C TYR A 21 -18.20 -4.94 -25.48
N LEU A 22 -17.71 -5.51 -26.58
CA LEU A 22 -18.26 -6.72 -27.20
C LEU A 22 -17.44 -7.93 -26.76
N THR A 23 -18.11 -9.04 -26.44
CA THR A 23 -17.44 -10.32 -26.21
C THR A 23 -17.13 -11.01 -27.54
N LEU A 24 -15.92 -11.55 -27.66
CA LEU A 24 -15.48 -12.32 -28.83
C LEU A 24 -15.41 -13.79 -28.46
N ASN A 25 -16.33 -14.58 -28.99
CA ASN A 25 -16.42 -16.03 -28.77
C ASN A 25 -17.02 -16.72 -30.02
N THR A 26 -17.10 -18.04 -29.99
CA THR A 26 -17.77 -18.86 -31.03
C THR A 26 -19.29 -18.89 -30.90
N GLU A 27 -19.83 -18.28 -29.83
CA GLU A 27 -21.25 -18.21 -29.52
C GLU A 27 -21.82 -16.84 -29.98
N THR A 28 -23.02 -16.49 -29.53
CA THR A 28 -23.58 -15.16 -29.78
C THR A 28 -22.79 -14.09 -29.02
N SER A 29 -22.25 -13.12 -29.74
CA SER A 29 -21.53 -12.01 -29.13
C SER A 29 -22.45 -11.14 -28.28
N GLU A 30 -22.02 -10.83 -27.07
CA GLU A 30 -22.74 -10.02 -26.10
C GLU A 30 -22.10 -8.64 -25.95
N ILE A 31 -22.92 -7.61 -25.75
CA ILE A 31 -22.44 -6.28 -25.39
C ILE A 31 -22.56 -6.12 -23.87
N LEU A 32 -21.41 -6.04 -23.21
CA LEU A 32 -21.30 -5.86 -21.77
C LEU A 32 -20.70 -4.48 -21.45
N THR A 33 -20.59 -4.15 -20.16
CA THR A 33 -20.05 -2.85 -19.73
C THR A 33 -19.00 -3.02 -18.65
N LYS A 34 -18.09 -2.04 -18.56
CA LYS A 34 -17.16 -1.89 -17.41
C LYS A 34 -16.34 -3.16 -17.15
N LEU A 35 -15.66 -3.65 -18.19
CA LEU A 35 -14.84 -4.87 -18.13
C LEU A 35 -13.90 -4.84 -16.91
N ARG A 36 -14.10 -5.79 -15.98
CA ARG A 36 -13.28 -5.95 -14.76
C ARG A 36 -13.08 -4.66 -13.96
N ALA A 37 -14.04 -3.74 -13.99
CA ALA A 37 -13.85 -2.40 -13.42
C ALA A 37 -13.54 -2.41 -11.92
N GLN A 38 -14.03 -3.40 -11.17
CA GLN A 38 -13.66 -3.57 -9.75
C GLN A 38 -12.18 -3.90 -9.59
N GLN A 39 -11.66 -4.87 -10.35
CA GLN A 39 -10.25 -5.25 -10.31
C GLN A 39 -9.36 -4.13 -10.83
N CYS A 40 -9.76 -3.46 -11.92
CA CYS A 40 -9.04 -2.30 -12.43
C CYS A 40 -9.00 -1.16 -11.40
N ARG A 41 -10.11 -0.87 -10.71
CA ARG A 41 -10.12 0.14 -9.65
C ARG A 41 -9.23 -0.26 -8.47
N PHE A 42 -9.22 -1.55 -8.11
CA PHE A 42 -8.30 -2.06 -7.11
C PHE A 42 -6.84 -1.79 -7.52
N TRP A 43 -6.42 -2.28 -8.68
CA TRP A 43 -5.02 -2.20 -9.12
C TRP A 43 -4.56 -0.78 -9.47
N ASN A 44 -5.41 0.02 -10.10
CA ASN A 44 -5.02 1.34 -10.60
C ASN A 44 -5.22 2.46 -9.57
N THR A 45 -5.99 2.25 -8.51
CA THR A 45 -6.35 3.33 -7.58
C THR A 45 -6.16 2.94 -6.12
N PHE A 46 -6.62 1.76 -5.71
CA PHE A 46 -6.54 1.37 -4.31
C PHE A 46 -5.15 0.88 -3.93
N PHE A 47 -4.59 -0.07 -4.69
CA PHE A 47 -3.32 -0.71 -4.39
C PHE A 47 -2.13 0.27 -4.34
N PRO A 48 -2.00 1.28 -5.22
CA PRO A 48 -0.94 2.28 -5.12
C PRO A 48 -0.97 3.06 -3.79
N LYS A 49 -2.18 3.37 -3.28
CA LYS A 49 -2.33 4.04 -1.98
C LYS A 49 -1.92 3.16 -0.81
N VAL A 50 -2.20 1.86 -0.91
CA VAL A 50 -1.74 0.88 0.10
C VAL A 50 -0.21 0.87 0.13
N LEU A 51 0.45 0.79 -1.03
CA LEU A 51 1.91 0.80 -1.12
C LEU A 51 2.53 2.07 -0.54
N GLU A 52 1.94 3.24 -0.82
CA GLU A 52 2.36 4.52 -0.25
C GLU A 52 2.28 4.52 1.29
N MET A 53 1.16 4.04 1.84
CA MET A 53 0.99 3.97 3.30
C MET A 53 1.95 2.96 3.95
N THR A 54 2.16 1.81 3.32
CA THR A 54 3.03 0.76 3.86
C THR A 54 4.51 1.13 3.75
N GLY A 55 4.92 1.90 2.73
CA GLY A 55 6.30 2.39 2.62
C GLY A 55 6.71 3.28 3.79
N ASN A 56 5.76 3.98 4.42
CA ASN A 56 6.03 4.80 5.61
C ASN A 56 6.22 3.95 6.89
N ILE A 57 5.71 2.71 6.92
CA ILE A 57 5.85 1.83 8.10
C ILE A 57 7.30 1.44 8.30
N ASP A 58 8.03 1.13 7.22
CA ASP A 58 9.44 0.74 7.28
C ASP A 58 10.32 1.86 7.85
N GLU A 59 10.06 3.12 7.45
CA GLU A 59 10.79 4.28 7.98
C GLU A 59 10.44 4.53 9.46
N ALA A 60 9.15 4.49 9.81
CA ALA A 60 8.71 4.65 11.20
C ALA A 60 9.30 3.58 12.12
N GLU A 61 9.39 2.33 11.65
CA GLU A 61 10.04 1.24 12.38
C GLU A 61 11.54 1.50 12.55
N ARG A 62 12.22 1.96 11.49
CA ARG A 62 13.66 2.29 11.53
C ARG A 62 13.95 3.40 12.53
N GLU A 63 13.16 4.48 12.49
CA GLU A 63 13.28 5.60 13.42
C GLU A 63 13.01 5.17 14.86
N TRP A 64 11.97 4.37 15.09
CA TRP A 64 11.66 3.84 16.41
C TRP A 64 12.81 2.98 16.95
N LYS A 65 13.35 2.05 16.15
CA LYS A 65 14.51 1.22 16.56
C LYS A 65 15.71 2.09 16.94
N ALA A 66 16.04 3.08 16.13
CA ALA A 66 17.14 4.00 16.40
C ALA A 66 16.92 4.81 17.69
N GLY A 67 15.71 5.33 17.90
CA GLY A 67 15.32 6.04 19.11
C GLY A 67 15.38 5.16 20.36
N PHE A 68 14.88 3.93 20.27
CA PHE A 68 14.90 2.97 21.36
C PHE A 68 16.33 2.58 21.75
N HIS A 69 17.21 2.31 20.78
CA HIS A 69 18.63 2.04 21.06
C HIS A 69 19.30 3.23 21.76
N ARG A 70 19.04 4.46 21.31
CA ARG A 70 19.58 5.66 21.96
C ARG A 70 19.10 5.80 23.40
N TRP A 71 17.79 5.60 23.63
CA TRP A 71 17.20 5.68 24.96
C TRP A 71 17.77 4.60 25.89
N ASN A 72 17.94 3.36 25.43
CA ASN A 72 18.53 2.29 26.22
C ASN A 72 19.97 2.63 26.66
N ASN A 73 20.79 3.14 25.74
CA ASN A 73 22.16 3.56 26.06
C ASN A 73 22.15 4.68 27.10
N TYR A 74 21.33 5.71 26.90
CA TYR A 74 21.16 6.79 27.87
C TYR A 74 20.73 6.28 29.27
N MET A 75 19.78 5.35 29.34
CA MET A 75 19.32 4.78 30.61
C MET A 75 20.40 3.95 31.30
N SER A 76 21.26 3.26 30.53
CA SER A 76 22.43 2.56 31.07
C SER A 76 23.43 3.52 31.68
N ASP A 77 23.78 4.59 30.96
CA ASP A 77 24.70 5.62 31.43
C ASP A 77 24.15 6.32 32.68
N TRP A 78 22.87 6.68 32.65
CA TRP A 78 22.18 7.28 33.78
C TRP A 78 22.24 6.37 35.02
N LYS A 79 21.96 5.07 34.85
CA LYS A 79 22.04 4.10 35.95
C LYS A 79 23.44 4.02 36.54
N ASN A 80 24.48 4.03 35.69
CA ASN A 80 25.88 4.02 36.15
C ASN A 80 26.22 5.29 36.94
N GLN A 81 25.82 6.46 36.47
CA GLN A 81 26.05 7.74 37.16
C GLN A 81 25.31 7.80 38.50
N PHE A 82 24.06 7.34 38.53
CA PHE A 82 23.26 7.28 39.76
C PHE A 82 23.89 6.38 40.83
N ASN A 83 24.37 5.20 40.42
CA ASN A 83 25.06 4.27 41.31
C ASN A 83 26.36 4.87 41.88
N ASP A 84 27.17 5.52 41.04
CA ASP A 84 28.40 6.19 41.46
C ASP A 84 28.11 7.29 42.49
N TYR A 85 27.14 8.16 42.22
CA TYR A 85 26.70 9.20 43.14
C TYR A 85 26.27 8.62 44.50
N THR A 86 25.45 7.56 44.49
CA THR A 86 24.96 6.93 45.71
C THR A 86 26.10 6.34 46.54
N SER A 87 27.03 5.64 45.88
CA SER A 87 28.20 5.04 46.55
C SER A 87 29.11 6.08 47.21
N LYS A 88 29.30 7.24 46.57
CA LYS A 88 30.10 8.34 47.12
C LYS A 88 29.39 9.01 48.29
N LYS A 89 28.07 9.20 48.19
CA LYS A 89 27.27 9.78 49.28
C LYS A 89 27.34 8.93 50.55
N GLU A 90 27.25 7.61 50.44
CA GLU A 90 27.36 6.71 51.59
C GLU A 90 28.73 6.80 52.27
N ARG A 91 29.81 6.96 51.49
CA ARG A 91 31.17 7.12 52.03
C ARG A 91 31.40 8.44 52.77
N CYS A 92 30.63 9.49 52.47
CA CYS A 92 30.73 10.79 53.16
C CYS A 92 29.80 10.91 54.37
N ALA A 93 28.93 9.92 54.61
CA ALA A 93 27.97 9.90 55.73
C ALA A 93 28.44 9.04 56.91
N GLY A 94 29.62 8.43 56.82
CA GLY A 94 30.27 7.63 57.87
C GLY A 94 31.39 8.38 58.58
#